data_AF-A0A2B2BW86-F1
#
_entry.id   AF-A0A2B2BW86-F1
#
_cell.length_a   1.000
_cell.length_b   1.000
_cell.length_c   1.000
_cell.angle_alpha   90.00
_cell.angle_beta   90.00
_cell.angle_gamma   90.00
#
_symmetry.space_group_name_H-M   'P 1'
#
loop_
_entity.id
_entity.type
_entity.pdbx_description
1 polymer ?
#
loop_
_entity_poly.entity_id
_entity_poly.type
_entity_poly.pdbx_seq_one_letter_code
_entity_poly.pdbx_strand_id
1 'polypeptide(L)' 'MMIFNKIALSFVVFFSISMIINTYLGEKEQIQSDVIYFVMNGFAYIVSALEVEKEEQGLETA' A
#
# COMPACT_ATOMS: atom_id res chain seq x y z
N MET A 1 0.39 -10.72 10.47
CA MET A 1 1.15 -11.21 9.27
C MET A 1 0.32 -11.64 8.04
N MET A 2 -0.53 -12.68 8.08
CA MET A 2 -1.22 -13.22 6.86
C MET A 2 -2.26 -12.24 6.27
N ILE A 3 -2.92 -11.46 7.12
CA ILE A 3 -3.89 -10.42 6.73
C ILE A 3 -3.18 -9.22 6.11
N PHE A 4 -2.14 -8.69 6.77
CA PHE A 4 -1.33 -7.59 6.23
C PHE A 4 -0.71 -7.90 4.88
N ASN A 5 -0.24 -9.14 4.67
CA ASN A 5 0.29 -9.56 3.37
C ASN A 5 -0.78 -9.55 2.27
N LYS A 6 -2.01 -9.98 2.58
CA LYS A 6 -3.16 -9.88 1.66
C LYS A 6 -3.54 -8.43 1.35
N ILE A 7 -3.49 -7.55 2.35
CA ILE A 7 -3.77 -6.12 2.18
C ILE A 7 -2.71 -5.46 1.31
N ALA A 8 -1.42 -5.72 1.57
CA ALA A 8 -0.31 -5.22 0.77
C ALA A 8 -0.41 -5.67 -0.69
N LEU A 9 -0.71 -6.96 -0.94
CA LEU A 9 -0.90 -7.49 -2.28
C LEU A 9 -2.05 -6.79 -3.02
N SER A 10 -3.16 -6.51 -2.32
CA SER A 10 -4.31 -5.80 -2.90
C SER A 10 -3.95 -4.37 -3.33
N PHE A 11 -3.14 -3.66 -2.52
CA PHE A 11 -2.63 -2.33 -2.87
C PHE A 11 -1.74 -2.35 -4.12
N VAL A 12 -0.84 -3.35 -4.23
CA VAL A 12 0.04 -3.50 -5.40
C VAL A 12 -0.76 -3.74 -6.67
N VAL A 13 -1.76 -4.63 -6.63
CA VAL A 13 -2.62 -4.92 -7.78
C VAL A 13 -3.44 -3.70 -8.18
N PHE A 14 -4.04 -2.99 -7.22
CA PHE A 14 -4.84 -1.80 -7.48
C PHE A 14 -4.01 -0.66 -8.08
N PHE A 15 -2.81 -0.42 -7.55
CA PHE A 15 -1.87 0.56 -8.10
C PHE A 15 -1.47 0.22 -9.54
N SER A 16 -1.16 -1.05 -9.80
CA SER A 16 -0.76 -1.52 -11.13
C SER A 16 -1.86 -1.31 -12.16
N ILE A 17 -3.11 -1.66 -11.81
CA ILE A 17 -4.28 -1.43 -12.67
C ILE A 17 -4.48 0.07 -12.92
N SER A 18 -4.38 0.89 -11.88
CA SER A 18 -4.54 2.35 -11.98
C SER A 18 -3.48 3.00 -12.87
N MET A 19 -2.22 2.55 -12.77
CA MET A 19 -1.12 3.00 -13.64
C MET A 19 -1.35 2.62 -15.10
N ILE A 20 -1.77 1.38 -15.36
CA ILE A 20 -2.08 0.91 -16.71
C ILE A 20 -3.23 1.75 -17.30
N ILE A 21 -4.34 1.89 -16.59
CA ILE A 21 -5.50 2.68 -17.03
C ILE A 21 -5.09 4.12 -17.34
N ASN A 22 -4.32 4.78 -16.46
CA ASN A 22 -3.84 6.14 -16.69
C ASN A 22 -2.90 6.25 -17.90
N THR A 23 -2.05 5.25 -18.13
CA THR A 23 -1.13 5.23 -19.28
C THR A 23 -1.88 5.14 -20.61
N TYR A 24 -2.99 4.39 -20.67
CA TYR A 24 -3.77 4.22 -21.88
C TYR A 24 -4.82 5.31 -22.13
N LEU A 25 -5.29 6.01 -21.08
CA LEU A 25 -6.35 7.02 -21.20
C LEU A 25 -5.87 8.44 -21.49
N GLY A 26 -4.56 8.69 -21.58
CA GLY A 26 -4.03 10.00 -21.96
C GLY A 26 -4.34 11.09 -20.94
N GLU A 27 -3.56 11.09 -19.86
CA GLU A 27 -3.31 12.20 -18.93
C GLU A 27 -4.49 12.90 -18.20
N LYS A 28 -4.54 12.62 -16.90
CA LYS A 28 -4.79 13.63 -15.86
C LYS A 28 -3.66 13.52 -14.85
N GLU A 29 -2.56 14.27 -15.03
CA GLU A 29 -1.38 14.29 -14.14
C GLU A 29 -1.77 14.43 -12.66
N GLN A 30 -2.82 15.21 -12.38
CA GLN A 30 -3.34 15.42 -11.03
C GLN A 30 -3.92 14.14 -10.42
N ILE A 31 -4.71 13.37 -11.18
CA ILE A 31 -5.25 12.08 -10.71
C ILE A 31 -4.14 11.05 -10.53
N GLN A 32 -3.14 11.04 -11.41
CA GLN A 32 -1.99 10.17 -11.26
C GLN A 32 -1.22 10.51 -9.98
N SER A 33 -1.00 11.80 -9.71
CA SER A 33 -0.34 12.25 -8.49
C SER A 33 -1.15 11.85 -7.24
N ASP A 34 -2.45 12.09 -7.22
CA ASP A 34 -3.34 11.72 -6.11
C ASP A 34 -3.34 10.22 -5.83
N VAL A 35 -3.34 9.39 -6.87
CA VAL A 35 -3.26 7.91 -6.75
C VAL A 35 -1.90 7.49 -6.20
N ILE A 36 -0.80 8.09 -6.66
CA ILE A 36 0.55 7.83 -6.13
C ILE A 36 0.62 8.21 -4.65
N TYR A 37 0.13 9.40 -4.27
CA TYR A 37 0.09 9.84 -2.88
C TYR A 37 -0.75 8.89 -2.01
N PHE A 38 -1.93 8.49 -2.47
CA PHE A 38 -2.78 7.54 -1.74
C PHE A 38 -2.07 6.21 -1.52
N VAL A 39 -1.41 5.67 -2.55
CA VAL A 39 -0.71 4.38 -2.47
C VAL A 39 0.52 4.47 -1.57
N MET A 40 1.33 5.53 -1.67
CA MET A 40 2.48 5.71 -0.78
C MET A 40 2.08 5.85 0.69
N ASN A 41 1.03 6.63 0.98
CA ASN A 41 0.52 6.76 2.35
C ASN A 41 -0.06 5.43 2.87
N GLY A 42 -0.83 4.72 2.04
CA GLY A 42 -1.34 3.39 2.39
C GLY A 42 -0.24 2.36 2.65
N PHE A 43 0.83 2.39 1.85
CA PHE A 43 1.98 1.51 2.03
C PHE A 43 2.74 1.83 3.32
N ALA A 44 3.01 3.11 3.60
CA ALA A 44 3.67 3.53 4.83
C ALA A 44 2.87 3.13 6.08
N TYR A 45 1.55 3.23 6.04
CA TYR A 45 0.67 2.78 7.12
C TYR A 45 0.77 1.26 7.34
N ILE A 46 0.72 0.46 6.26
CA ILE A 46 0.83 -1.01 6.35
C ILE A 46 2.18 -1.44 6.93
N VAL A 47 3.28 -0.83 6.48
CA VAL A 47 4.63 -1.13 6.99
C VAL A 47 4.74 -0.76 8.47
N SER A 48 4.26 0.43 8.86
CA SER A 48 4.27 0.86 10.25
C SER A 48 3.44 -0.07 11.14
N ALA A 49 2.26 -0.49 10.68
CA ALA A 49 1.41 -1.42 11.41
C ALA A 49 2.06 -2.82 11.55
N LEU A 50 2.80 -3.27 10.53
CA LEU A 50 3.58 -4.52 10.58
C LEU A 50 4.77 -4.43 11.55
N GLU A 51 5.44 -3.29 11.62
CA GLU A 51 6.51 -3.06 12.60
C GLU A 51 5.98 -3.07 14.02
N VAL A 52 4.85 -2.38 14.29
CA VAL A 52 4.19 -2.40 15.60
C VAL A 52 3.71 -3.81 15.99
N GLU A 53 3.05 -4.55 15.07
CA GLU A 53 2.60 -5.93 15.32
C GLU A 53 3.80 -6.86 15.66
N LYS A 54 4.97 -6.59 15.05
CA LYS A 54 6.20 -7.35 15.29
C LYS A 54 6.87 -6.98 16.63
N GLU A 55 6.83 -5.71 17.03
CA GLU A 55 7.30 -5.27 18.35
C GLU A 55 6.44 -5.86 19.47
N GLU A 56 5.11 -5.84 19.33
CA GLU A 56 4.19 -6.43 20.31
C GLU A 56 4.39 -7.95 20.45
N GLN A 57 4.50 -8.69 19.34
CA GLN A 57 4.77 -10.14 19.39
C GLN A 57 6.13 -10.49 20.01
N GLY A 58 7.14 -9.63 19.86
CA GLY A 58 8.46 -9.79 20.50
C GLY A 58 8.46 -9.49 22.00
N LEU A 59 7.52 -8.67 22.48
CA LEU A 59 7.36 -8.30 23.88
C LEU A 59 6.52 -9.33 24.66
N GLU A 60 5.57 -10.00 24.01
CA GLU A 60 4.76 -11.06 24.63
C GLU A 60 5.50 -12.41 24.80
N THR A 61 6.69 -12.55 24.21
CA THR A 61 7.51 -13.79 24.27
C THR A 61 8.76 -13.69 25.14
N ALA A 62 8.97 -12.56 25.83
CA ALA A 62 10.07 -12.31 26.78
C ALA A 62 9.57 -12.28 28.24
#